data_AF-A0A8K0R6Y0-F1
#
_entry.id   AF-A0A8K0R6Y0-F1
#
_cell.length_a   1.000
_cell.length_b   1.000
_cell.length_c   1.000
_cell.angle_alpha   90.00
_cell.angle_beta   90.00
_cell.angle_gamma   90.00
#
_symmetry.space_group_name_H-M   'P 1'
#
loop_
_entity.id
_entity.type
_entity.pdbx_description
1 polymer ?
#
loop_
_entity_poly.entity_id
_entity_poly.type
_entity_poly.pdbx_seq_one_letter_code
_entity_poly.pdbx_strand_id
1 'polypeptide(L)'
;MSSTLSAAREISRFKGSMWDPEDDEWAEMDANKVVETFKATYKSPAPQTPTKTGAMSYFGTAIQQTVKSVLSSPKKKAEEEKLREEERARDRIEELGNSWYCDPEGDANDEEMESVFLRPNRFFPQQQPQSARHMHIVDLEAYFGGEDPIVKHAYPRLCDSVATVLSHTSKECLEAFLNPAVEEFVYRRELDRNKGGLILMIRRSGNEVHCGAYVTFGFMKQWKLYVKSLISITGQWHEVHATTKPGIMPIENGIVEWGTIKSDSGEEETTPGATTEPRKLELSPSKKKAAVVLDVVNETNPKFMLYQARFLARWFLLDMWLYFDKRYDCKAIWEADGKATEIRLRRDLVCVEDEEDE
;
A
#
# COMPACT_ATOMS: atom_id res chain seq x y z
N MET A 1 12.61 17.13 -26.87
CA MET A 1 11.38 16.47 -26.38
C MET A 1 11.31 15.02 -26.88
N SER A 2 12.25 14.14 -26.51
CA SER A 2 12.29 12.75 -27.02
C SER A 2 12.94 11.73 -26.07
N SER A 3 12.97 11.97 -24.75
CA SER A 3 13.61 11.03 -23.80
C SER A 3 12.71 10.49 -22.67
N THR A 4 11.46 10.92 -22.54
CA THR A 4 10.50 10.32 -21.59
C THR A 4 9.72 9.13 -22.17
N LEU A 5 9.71 8.97 -23.50
CA LEU A 5 8.96 7.91 -24.19
C LEU A 5 9.66 6.53 -24.18
N SER A 6 10.96 6.45 -23.89
CA SER A 6 11.69 5.17 -23.90
C SER A 6 11.57 4.38 -22.59
N ALA A 7 11.52 5.06 -21.44
CA ALA A 7 11.40 4.39 -20.14
C ALA A 7 10.04 3.71 -19.95
N ALA A 8 8.95 4.31 -20.46
CA ALA A 8 7.60 3.72 -20.37
C ALA A 8 7.40 2.49 -21.30
N ARG A 9 8.26 2.31 -22.31
CA ARG A 9 8.21 1.15 -23.23
C ARG A 9 8.84 -0.11 -22.63
N GLU A 10 9.76 0.01 -21.68
CA GLU A 10 10.40 -1.16 -21.06
C GLU A 10 9.56 -1.80 -19.94
N ILE A 11 8.57 -1.08 -19.40
CA ILE A 11 7.70 -1.57 -18.31
C ILE A 11 6.43 -2.26 -18.85
N SER A 12 6.08 -2.08 -20.12
CA SER A 12 4.85 -2.63 -20.71
C SER A 12 5.10 -3.95 -21.43
N ARG A 13 5.08 -5.08 -20.70
CA ARG A 13 5.22 -6.44 -21.24
C ARG A 13 3.97 -7.00 -21.97
N PHE A 14 3.10 -6.17 -22.51
CA PHE A 14 1.87 -6.66 -23.16
C PHE A 14 2.11 -7.13 -24.61
N LYS A 15 2.22 -8.45 -24.77
CA LYS A 15 2.06 -9.18 -26.05
C LYS A 15 0.87 -10.17 -26.04
N GLY A 16 0.06 -10.19 -24.97
CA GLY A 16 -0.94 -11.24 -24.68
C GLY A 16 -2.33 -11.08 -25.31
N SER A 17 -3.05 -12.19 -25.35
CA SER A 17 -4.44 -12.36 -25.82
C SER A 17 -5.44 -12.10 -24.68
N MET A 18 -6.66 -11.66 -25.00
CA MET A 18 -7.77 -11.33 -24.07
C MET A 18 -8.17 -12.46 -23.09
N TRP A 19 -7.72 -13.69 -23.34
CA TRP A 19 -8.03 -14.88 -22.54
C TRP A 19 -6.79 -15.55 -21.97
N ASP A 20 -5.64 -14.87 -21.97
CA ASP A 20 -4.43 -15.43 -21.42
C ASP A 20 -4.53 -15.40 -19.89
N PRO A 21 -4.65 -16.56 -19.20
CA PRO A 21 -4.70 -16.61 -17.74
C PRO A 21 -3.39 -16.13 -17.10
N GLU A 22 -2.33 -15.91 -17.89
CA GLU A 22 -1.08 -15.29 -17.45
C GLU A 22 -1.11 -13.75 -17.53
N ASP A 23 -2.14 -13.14 -18.13
CA ASP A 23 -2.29 -11.68 -18.28
C ASP A 23 -3.15 -11.08 -17.15
N ASP A 24 -2.79 -11.45 -15.91
CA ASP A 24 -3.41 -10.94 -14.71
C ASP A 24 -2.80 -9.57 -14.35
N GLU A 25 -3.63 -8.52 -14.38
CA GLU A 25 -3.22 -7.12 -14.17
C GLU A 25 -2.36 -6.93 -12.91
N TRP A 26 -2.66 -7.71 -11.87
CA TRP A 26 -1.94 -7.71 -10.59
C TRP A 26 -1.30 -9.10 -10.33
N ALA A 27 -0.75 -9.76 -11.35
CA ALA A 27 -0.10 -11.08 -11.24
C ALA A 27 1.06 -11.10 -10.22
N GLU A 28 1.81 -10.00 -10.14
CA GLU A 28 2.93 -9.86 -9.21
C GLU A 28 2.48 -9.66 -7.75
N MET A 29 1.19 -9.37 -7.56
CA MET A 29 0.60 -9.12 -6.25
C MET A 29 -0.01 -10.40 -5.69
N ASP A 30 0.73 -11.02 -4.77
CA ASP A 30 0.29 -12.19 -4.01
C ASP A 30 0.11 -11.83 -2.53
N ALA A 31 -1.12 -11.92 -2.03
CA ALA A 31 -1.45 -11.65 -0.63
C ALA A 31 -0.65 -12.54 0.34
N ASN A 32 -0.35 -13.79 -0.03
CA ASN A 32 0.47 -14.67 0.79
C ASN A 32 1.90 -14.13 0.89
N LYS A 33 2.47 -13.68 -0.24
CA LYS A 33 3.79 -13.05 -0.27
C LYS A 33 3.85 -11.75 0.54
N VAL A 34 2.78 -10.96 0.54
CA VAL A 34 2.66 -9.77 1.40
C VAL A 34 2.72 -10.17 2.88
N VAL A 35 1.96 -11.18 3.30
CA VAL A 35 1.99 -11.70 4.67
C VAL A 35 3.35 -12.29 5.04
N GLU A 36 3.99 -13.04 4.13
CA GLU A 36 5.33 -13.60 4.35
C GLU A 36 6.37 -12.50 4.52
N THR A 37 6.32 -11.46 3.68
CA THR A 37 7.24 -10.31 3.75
C THR A 37 7.06 -9.56 5.06
N PHE A 38 5.81 -9.36 5.50
CA PHE A 38 5.51 -8.81 6.82
C PHE A 38 6.12 -9.69 7.92
N LYS A 39 5.85 -10.99 7.94
CA LYS A 39 6.41 -11.92 8.96
C LYS A 39 7.93 -11.93 9.00
N ALA A 40 8.58 -11.79 7.84
CA ALA A 40 10.03 -11.78 7.73
C ALA A 40 10.65 -10.49 8.30
N THR A 41 9.97 -9.35 8.13
CA THR A 41 10.49 -8.03 8.51
C THR A 41 9.96 -7.52 9.85
N TYR A 42 8.87 -8.10 10.37
CA TYR A 42 8.21 -7.63 11.59
C TYR A 42 9.05 -7.79 12.87
N LYS A 43 10.16 -8.50 12.82
CA LYS A 43 11.05 -8.65 13.98
C LYS A 43 12.11 -7.57 13.94
N SER A 44 12.46 -7.05 15.13
CA SER A 44 13.56 -6.08 15.30
C SER A 44 14.73 -6.47 14.41
N PRO A 45 15.22 -5.58 13.53
CA PRO A 45 16.38 -5.87 12.73
C PRO A 45 17.50 -6.30 13.69
N ALA A 46 18.05 -7.49 13.47
CA ALA A 46 19.20 -7.91 14.24
C ALA A 46 20.25 -6.81 14.07
N PRO A 47 20.88 -6.31 15.15
CA PRO A 47 21.91 -5.30 15.01
C PRO A 47 22.89 -5.82 13.97
N GLN A 48 23.08 -5.07 12.88
CA GLN A 48 24.02 -5.43 11.84
C GLN A 48 25.38 -5.54 12.52
N THR A 49 25.77 -6.77 12.89
CA THR A 49 27.11 -7.00 13.38
C THR A 49 28.01 -6.67 12.22
N PRO A 50 28.97 -5.74 12.37
CA PRO A 50 29.85 -5.37 11.28
C PRO A 50 30.45 -6.64 10.73
N THR A 51 30.19 -6.90 9.45
CA THR A 51 30.69 -8.04 8.72
C THR A 51 32.20 -8.03 8.89
N LYS A 52 32.71 -8.93 9.73
CA LYS A 52 34.13 -9.23 9.84
C LYS A 52 34.56 -9.83 8.50
N THR A 53 34.88 -8.98 7.54
CA THR A 53 35.81 -9.36 6.49
C THR A 53 37.14 -9.70 7.15
N GLY A 54 37.69 -10.84 6.72
CA GLY A 54 38.65 -11.64 7.44
C GLY A 54 39.92 -10.90 7.88
N ALA A 55 40.44 -11.41 8.99
CA ALA A 55 41.67 -11.00 9.65
C ALA A 55 42.90 -10.99 8.72
N MET A 56 43.72 -9.94 8.86
CA MET A 56 45.15 -10.15 8.97
C MET A 56 45.75 -9.30 10.09
N SER A 57 46.19 -10.04 11.11
CA SER A 57 47.41 -9.85 11.89
C SER A 57 47.54 -8.61 12.78
N TYR A 58 47.41 -8.88 14.07
CA TYR A 58 48.08 -8.17 15.16
C TYR A 58 49.59 -8.11 14.91
N PHE A 59 50.11 -6.95 14.51
CA PHE A 59 51.46 -6.49 14.85
C PHE A 59 51.50 -4.96 14.71
N GLY A 60 51.71 -4.23 15.82
CA GLY A 60 52.09 -2.82 15.76
C GLY A 60 51.23 -1.81 16.53
N THR A 61 50.94 -2.06 17.82
CA THR A 61 50.57 -0.99 18.77
C THR A 61 51.81 -0.19 19.17
N ALA A 62 52.27 0.69 18.29
CA ALA A 62 53.07 1.89 18.55
C ALA A 62 53.46 2.48 17.19
N ILE A 63 53.32 3.79 17.01
CA ILE A 63 53.53 4.55 15.75
C ILE A 63 52.27 4.63 14.84
N GLN A 64 51.17 5.19 15.36
CA GLN A 64 50.12 5.83 14.52
C GLN A 64 49.48 7.05 15.21
N GLN A 65 50.30 7.89 15.87
CA GLN A 65 49.84 9.19 16.37
C GLN A 65 50.51 10.41 15.71
N THR A 66 51.25 10.21 14.62
CA THR A 66 51.87 11.33 13.91
C THR A 66 51.77 11.10 12.41
N VAL A 67 51.22 12.08 11.69
CA VAL A 67 50.92 12.12 10.24
C VAL A 67 49.54 11.57 9.81
N LYS A 68 48.46 12.23 10.27
CA LYS A 68 47.12 12.19 9.62
C LYS A 68 46.56 13.60 9.36
N SER A 69 47.41 14.56 8.99
CA SER A 69 46.98 15.94 8.72
C SER A 69 47.36 16.48 7.34
N VAL A 70 47.86 15.67 6.40
CA VAL A 70 48.32 16.21 5.10
C VAL A 70 47.89 15.29 3.95
N LEU A 71 46.97 15.82 3.13
CA LEU A 71 46.53 15.37 1.79
C LEU A 71 45.49 14.23 1.68
N SER A 72 44.30 14.39 2.28
CA SER A 72 43.10 13.89 1.61
C SER A 72 42.80 14.81 0.43
N SER A 73 43.04 14.38 -0.81
CA SER A 73 42.71 15.19 -1.98
C SER A 73 41.19 15.51 -1.99
N PRO A 74 40.76 16.68 -2.52
CA PRO A 74 39.34 17.03 -2.61
C PRO A 74 38.51 15.94 -3.29
N LYS A 75 39.11 15.24 -4.27
CA LYS A 75 38.50 14.10 -4.96
C LYS A 75 38.21 12.91 -4.04
N LYS A 76 39.13 12.56 -3.13
CA LYS A 76 38.91 11.45 -2.17
C LYS A 76 37.84 11.78 -1.13
N LYS A 77 37.74 13.06 -0.72
CA LYS A 77 36.68 13.51 0.19
C LYS A 77 35.31 13.47 -0.49
N ALA A 78 35.20 13.93 -1.74
CA ALA A 78 33.96 13.86 -2.52
C ALA A 78 33.51 12.42 -2.79
N GLU A 79 34.45 11.51 -3.06
CA GLU A 79 34.15 10.08 -3.26
C GLU A 79 33.70 9.41 -1.96
N GLU A 80 34.32 9.73 -0.82
CA GLU A 80 33.90 9.24 0.50
C GLU A 80 32.53 9.80 0.93
N GLU A 81 32.24 11.07 0.63
CA GLU A 81 30.95 11.70 0.90
C GLU A 81 29.84 11.07 0.06
N LYS A 82 30.09 10.84 -1.23
CA LYS A 82 29.15 10.14 -2.11
C LYS A 82 28.86 8.72 -1.62
N LEU A 83 29.88 7.98 -1.19
CA LEU A 83 29.69 6.62 -0.65
C LEU A 83 28.83 6.63 0.63
N ARG A 84 29.00 7.63 1.49
CA ARG A 84 28.17 7.80 2.69
C ARG A 84 26.73 8.17 2.35
N GLU A 85 26.51 9.00 1.33
CA GLU A 85 25.15 9.32 0.86
C GLU A 85 24.46 8.07 0.28
N GLU A 86 25.17 7.27 -0.52
CA GLU A 86 24.68 6.00 -1.05
C GLU A 86 24.36 4.98 0.06
N GLU A 87 25.15 4.94 1.13
CA GLU A 87 24.90 4.09 2.31
C GLU A 87 23.66 4.55 3.08
N ARG A 88 23.52 5.86 3.37
CA ARG A 88 22.32 6.42 4.02
C ARG A 88 21.05 6.16 3.21
N ALA A 89 21.12 6.33 1.89
CA ALA A 89 19.97 6.05 1.02
C ALA A 89 19.58 4.57 1.07
N ARG A 90 20.55 3.66 1.12
CA ARG A 90 20.30 2.23 1.26
C ARG A 90 19.64 1.89 2.59
N ASP A 91 20.16 2.40 3.69
CA ASP A 91 19.62 2.18 5.02
C ASP A 91 18.19 2.73 5.13
N ARG A 92 17.94 3.90 4.53
CA ARG A 92 16.60 4.51 4.48
C ARG A 92 15.63 3.66 3.64
N ILE A 93 16.06 3.15 2.49
CA ILE A 93 15.24 2.25 1.68
C ILE A 93 14.92 0.94 2.42
N GLU A 94 15.89 0.41 3.18
CA GLU A 94 15.66 -0.76 4.04
C GLU A 94 14.63 -0.46 5.14
N GLU A 95 14.71 0.73 5.76
CA GLU A 95 13.75 1.21 6.75
C GLU A 95 12.32 1.28 6.18
N LEU A 96 12.16 1.89 4.99
CA LEU A 96 10.86 2.07 4.32
C LEU A 96 10.16 0.74 4.02
N GLY A 97 10.93 -0.28 3.61
CA GLY A 97 10.41 -1.60 3.27
C GLY A 97 10.21 -2.54 4.47
N ASN A 98 10.67 -2.15 5.65
CA ASN A 98 10.70 -3.02 6.83
C ASN A 98 9.51 -2.74 7.76
N SER A 99 8.64 -3.75 7.91
CA SER A 99 7.41 -3.63 8.70
C SER A 99 7.62 -3.40 10.21
N TRP A 100 8.84 -3.60 10.72
CA TRP A 100 9.21 -3.20 12.08
C TRP A 100 9.00 -1.70 12.31
N TYR A 101 9.36 -0.86 11.33
CA TYR A 101 9.28 0.59 11.42
C TYR A 101 7.89 1.15 11.09
N CYS A 102 6.95 0.31 10.65
CA CYS A 102 5.57 0.75 10.46
C CYS A 102 4.96 1.20 11.79
N ASP A 103 4.47 2.43 11.83
CA ASP A 103 3.74 3.00 12.95
C ASP A 103 2.43 3.63 12.42
N PRO A 104 1.27 3.12 12.86
CA PRO A 104 -0.02 3.71 12.53
C PRO A 104 -0.08 5.22 12.73
N GLU A 105 0.56 5.78 13.76
CA GLU A 105 0.50 7.20 14.12
C GLU A 105 1.40 8.09 13.23
N GLY A 106 2.40 7.51 12.56
CA GLY A 106 3.33 8.23 11.69
C GLY A 106 4.67 7.50 11.56
N ASP A 107 5.13 7.24 10.35
CA ASP A 107 6.40 6.54 10.10
C ASP A 107 7.25 7.18 8.97
N ALA A 108 8.42 6.60 8.72
CA ALA A 108 9.36 7.05 7.69
C ALA A 108 8.72 7.18 6.29
N ASN A 109 7.75 6.35 5.93
CA ASN A 109 7.08 6.47 4.63
C ASN A 109 6.26 7.76 4.56
N ASP A 110 5.67 8.20 5.67
CA ASP A 110 4.88 9.43 5.70
C ASP A 110 5.76 10.65 5.44
N GLU A 111 6.94 10.70 6.07
CA GLU A 111 7.92 11.78 5.88
C GLU A 111 8.38 11.90 4.41
N GLU A 112 8.69 10.78 3.75
CA GLU A 112 9.14 10.80 2.35
C GLU A 112 8.01 11.18 1.39
N MET A 113 6.77 10.76 1.68
CA MET A 113 5.60 11.04 0.84
C MET A 113 5.20 12.52 0.85
N GLU A 114 5.51 13.27 1.91
CA GLU A 114 5.24 14.72 1.96
C GLU A 114 5.85 15.49 0.79
N SER A 115 7.01 15.03 0.29
CA SER A 115 7.74 15.67 -0.80
C SER A 115 7.02 15.61 -2.16
N VAL A 116 6.06 14.68 -2.32
CA VAL A 116 5.33 14.45 -3.57
C VAL A 116 3.84 14.78 -3.47
N PHE A 117 3.39 15.40 -2.38
CA PHE A 117 2.01 15.88 -2.32
C PHE A 117 1.82 17.16 -3.12
N LEU A 118 0.72 17.21 -3.88
CA LEU A 118 0.29 18.44 -4.54
C LEU A 118 -0.10 19.49 -3.51
N ARG A 119 -0.11 20.74 -3.97
CA ARG A 119 -0.49 21.87 -3.12
C ARG A 119 -1.92 21.71 -2.59
N PRO A 120 -2.18 22.27 -1.39
CA PRO A 120 -3.53 22.31 -0.83
C PRO A 120 -4.54 22.88 -1.81
N ASN A 121 -5.75 22.35 -1.80
CA ASN A 121 -6.85 22.84 -2.62
C ASN A 121 -8.14 22.93 -1.79
N ARG A 122 -9.24 23.37 -2.40
CA ARG A 122 -10.52 23.55 -1.69
C ARG A 122 -11.07 22.26 -1.04
N PHE A 123 -10.75 21.10 -1.60
CA PHE A 123 -11.22 19.80 -1.11
C PHE A 123 -10.31 19.25 -0.01
N PHE A 124 -9.01 19.55 -0.11
CA PHE A 124 -7.97 19.13 0.82
C PHE A 124 -7.19 20.35 1.30
N PRO A 125 -7.79 21.16 2.21
CA PRO A 125 -7.11 22.33 2.76
C PRO A 125 -5.94 21.89 3.65
N GLN A 126 -4.89 22.71 3.71
CA GLN A 126 -3.76 22.45 4.59
C GLN A 126 -4.21 22.59 6.05
N GLN A 127 -4.42 21.47 6.72
CA GLN A 127 -4.62 21.48 8.18
C GLN A 127 -3.25 21.50 8.84
N GLN A 128 -3.04 22.40 9.80
CA GLN A 128 -1.86 22.38 10.67
C GLN A 128 -2.26 21.89 12.07
N PRO A 129 -1.57 20.87 12.63
CA PRO A 129 -0.52 20.05 12.01
C PRO A 129 -1.06 19.15 10.90
N GLN A 130 -0.27 18.95 9.83
CA GLN A 130 -0.62 17.99 8.77
C GLN A 130 -0.53 16.58 9.36
N SER A 131 -1.64 15.85 9.34
CA SER A 131 -1.65 14.47 9.78
C SER A 131 -1.49 13.57 8.57
N ALA A 132 -0.55 12.63 8.61
CA ALA A 132 -0.42 11.61 7.56
C ALA A 132 -1.73 10.83 7.32
N ARG A 133 -2.65 10.81 8.29
CA ARG A 133 -3.94 10.13 8.20
C ARG A 133 -5.02 10.93 7.47
N HIS A 134 -4.73 12.16 7.03
CA HIS A 134 -5.63 12.93 6.18
C HIS A 134 -5.42 12.58 4.71
N MET A 135 -6.41 12.91 3.89
CA MET A 135 -6.32 12.72 2.45
C MET A 135 -5.45 13.80 1.82
N HIS A 136 -4.40 13.38 1.10
CA HIS A 136 -3.60 14.24 0.24
C HIS A 136 -3.62 13.74 -1.19
N ILE A 137 -3.44 14.64 -2.17
CA ILE A 137 -3.30 14.24 -3.56
C ILE A 137 -1.81 14.04 -3.85
N VAL A 138 -1.46 12.86 -4.37
CA VAL A 138 -0.09 12.52 -4.77
C VAL A 138 0.15 13.01 -6.20
N ASP A 139 1.25 13.73 -6.41
CA ASP A 139 1.78 14.03 -7.74
C ASP A 139 2.36 12.75 -8.35
N LEU A 140 1.62 12.15 -9.29
CA LEU A 140 2.00 10.89 -9.93
C LEU A 140 3.30 11.00 -10.73
N GLU A 141 3.57 12.15 -11.35
CA GLU A 141 4.78 12.36 -12.15
C GLU A 141 5.99 12.51 -11.22
N ALA A 142 5.87 13.26 -10.13
CA ALA A 142 6.93 13.36 -9.13
C ALA A 142 7.21 12.00 -8.46
N TYR A 143 6.17 11.23 -8.13
CA TYR A 143 6.28 9.94 -7.44
C TYR A 143 6.86 8.82 -8.33
N PHE A 144 6.31 8.61 -9.53
CA PHE A 144 6.77 7.53 -10.42
C PHE A 144 7.88 7.95 -11.39
N GLY A 145 7.87 9.20 -11.84
CA GLY A 145 8.80 9.75 -12.83
C GLY A 145 10.06 10.39 -12.22
N GLY A 146 10.05 10.74 -10.93
CA GLY A 146 11.18 11.38 -10.25
C GLY A 146 12.48 10.57 -10.27
N GLU A 147 13.62 11.19 -10.00
CA GLU A 147 14.92 10.49 -9.95
C GLU A 147 15.26 9.97 -8.54
N ASP A 148 14.60 10.49 -7.50
CA ASP A 148 14.89 10.14 -6.11
C ASP A 148 14.57 8.66 -5.83
N PRO A 149 15.58 7.82 -5.52
CA PRO A 149 15.35 6.43 -5.21
C PRO A 149 14.59 6.23 -3.90
N ILE A 150 14.67 7.15 -2.92
CA ILE A 150 14.03 7.00 -1.62
C ILE A 150 12.51 7.12 -1.77
N VAL A 151 12.05 8.19 -2.42
CA VAL A 151 10.62 8.43 -2.71
C VAL A 151 9.98 7.26 -3.48
N LYS A 152 10.69 6.66 -4.44
CA LYS A 152 10.20 5.50 -5.20
C LYS A 152 9.95 4.24 -4.36
N HIS A 153 10.65 4.13 -3.23
CA HIS A 153 10.50 3.03 -2.27
C HIS A 153 9.56 3.39 -1.12
N ALA A 154 9.18 4.65 -0.96
CA ALA A 154 8.16 5.07 -0.01
C ALA A 154 6.78 4.61 -0.49
N TYR A 155 5.95 4.15 0.45
CA TYR A 155 4.60 3.69 0.18
C TYR A 155 3.56 4.71 0.67
N PRO A 156 2.62 5.17 -0.19
CA PRO A 156 1.56 6.10 0.20
C PRO A 156 0.59 5.46 1.20
N ARG A 157 -0.15 6.28 1.95
CA ARG A 157 -1.30 5.79 2.71
C ARG A 157 -2.51 5.58 1.79
N LEU A 158 -3.45 4.75 2.27
CA LEU A 158 -4.66 4.43 1.52
C LEU A 158 -5.53 5.66 1.29
N CYS A 159 -5.64 6.55 2.27
CA CYS A 159 -6.36 7.82 2.15
C CYS A 159 -5.82 8.69 1.01
N ASP A 160 -4.50 8.81 0.88
CA ASP A 160 -3.88 9.60 -0.20
C ASP A 160 -4.15 9.00 -1.58
N SER A 161 -4.07 7.68 -1.67
CA SER A 161 -4.32 6.98 -2.94
C SER A 161 -5.79 7.06 -3.35
N VAL A 162 -6.73 6.94 -2.40
CA VAL A 162 -8.16 7.15 -2.66
C VAL A 162 -8.42 8.59 -3.12
N ALA A 163 -7.89 9.59 -2.42
CA ALA A 163 -8.03 10.98 -2.80
C ALA A 163 -7.51 11.25 -4.22
N THR A 164 -6.34 10.69 -4.54
CA THR A 164 -5.72 10.80 -5.86
C THR A 164 -6.54 10.12 -6.96
N VAL A 165 -7.08 8.92 -6.73
CA VAL A 165 -7.95 8.23 -7.70
C VAL A 165 -9.20 9.07 -8.00
N LEU A 166 -9.87 9.55 -6.95
CA LEU A 166 -11.11 10.30 -7.10
C LEU A 166 -10.87 11.66 -7.76
N SER A 167 -9.75 12.34 -7.46
CA SER A 167 -9.42 13.65 -8.05
C SER A 167 -9.13 13.60 -9.56
N HIS A 168 -8.75 12.44 -10.09
CA HIS A 168 -8.53 12.17 -11.51
C HIS A 168 -9.75 11.54 -12.20
N THR A 169 -10.86 11.35 -11.46
CA THR A 169 -12.11 10.82 -12.01
C THR A 169 -13.01 11.95 -12.49
N SER A 170 -13.62 12.69 -11.56
CA SER A 170 -14.41 13.89 -11.83
C SER A 170 -14.62 14.69 -10.54
N LYS A 171 -14.97 15.98 -10.67
CA LYS A 171 -15.29 16.83 -9.53
C LYS A 171 -16.48 16.29 -8.73
N GLU A 172 -17.53 15.87 -9.43
CA GLU A 172 -18.76 15.34 -8.83
C GLU A 172 -18.52 14.02 -8.09
N CYS A 173 -17.62 13.18 -8.60
CA CYS A 173 -17.21 11.94 -7.96
C CYS A 173 -16.55 12.21 -6.61
N LEU A 174 -15.60 13.15 -6.56
CA LEU A 174 -14.93 13.55 -5.34
C LEU A 174 -15.89 14.22 -4.35
N GLU A 175 -16.74 15.14 -4.81
CA GLU A 175 -17.76 15.79 -3.99
C GLU A 175 -18.74 14.79 -3.38
N ALA A 176 -19.20 13.81 -4.17
CA ALA A 176 -20.09 12.76 -3.68
C ALA A 176 -19.43 11.90 -2.58
N PHE A 177 -18.16 11.54 -2.76
CA PHE A 177 -17.42 10.78 -1.74
C PHE A 177 -17.23 11.55 -0.43
N LEU A 178 -16.93 12.85 -0.53
CA LEU A 178 -16.69 13.71 0.64
C LEU A 178 -17.98 14.15 1.34
N ASN A 179 -19.13 14.13 0.66
CA ASN A 179 -20.39 14.58 1.21
C ASN A 179 -20.93 13.60 2.26
N PRO A 180 -21.03 13.96 3.56
CA PRO A 180 -21.56 13.07 4.60
C PRO A 180 -23.05 12.73 4.43
N ALA A 181 -23.80 13.48 3.61
CA ALA A 181 -25.20 13.20 3.33
C ALA A 181 -25.42 12.03 2.36
N VAL A 182 -24.38 11.60 1.62
CA VAL A 182 -24.43 10.41 0.75
C VAL A 182 -24.38 9.17 1.64
N GLU A 183 -25.42 8.34 1.62
CA GLU A 183 -25.48 7.14 2.47
C GLU A 183 -24.47 6.09 2.01
N GLU A 184 -24.41 5.89 0.69
CA GLU A 184 -23.51 4.93 0.06
C GLU A 184 -22.88 5.52 -1.21
N PHE A 185 -21.55 5.45 -1.26
CA PHE A 185 -20.75 5.75 -2.43
C PHE A 185 -20.01 4.49 -2.87
N VAL A 186 -20.00 4.18 -4.16
CA VAL A 186 -19.25 3.06 -4.74
C VAL A 186 -18.57 3.50 -6.02
N TYR A 187 -17.24 3.48 -6.05
CA TYR A 187 -16.42 3.63 -7.23
C TYR A 187 -15.89 2.26 -7.68
N ARG A 188 -16.01 1.98 -8.97
CA ARG A 188 -15.50 0.78 -9.65
C ARG A 188 -14.72 1.19 -10.88
N ARG A 189 -13.50 0.71 -11.01
CA ARG A 189 -12.69 0.87 -12.23
C ARG A 189 -12.63 -0.47 -12.96
N GLU A 190 -12.98 -0.45 -14.24
CA GLU A 190 -12.99 -1.59 -15.15
C GLU A 190 -12.19 -1.26 -16.42
N LEU A 191 -11.51 -2.26 -16.99
CA LEU A 191 -10.86 -2.14 -18.30
C LEU A 191 -11.78 -2.67 -19.39
N ASP A 192 -12.07 -1.87 -20.41
CA ASP A 192 -13.08 -2.18 -21.45
C ASP A 192 -12.88 -3.53 -22.19
N ARG A 193 -11.66 -4.07 -22.19
CA ARG A 193 -11.33 -5.35 -22.85
C ARG A 193 -11.42 -6.57 -21.93
N ASN A 194 -11.74 -6.39 -20.65
CA ASN A 194 -11.69 -7.44 -19.65
C ASN A 194 -12.97 -7.46 -18.78
N LYS A 195 -14.10 -7.87 -19.37
CA LYS A 195 -15.42 -7.95 -18.68
C LYS A 195 -15.50 -9.02 -17.57
N GLY A 196 -14.40 -9.72 -17.29
CA GLY A 196 -14.21 -10.58 -16.12
C GLY A 196 -12.89 -10.29 -15.41
N GLY A 197 -12.33 -9.11 -15.65
CA GLY A 197 -11.02 -8.71 -15.18
C GLY A 197 -10.99 -8.26 -13.74
N LEU A 198 -9.84 -7.71 -13.37
CA LEU A 198 -9.65 -7.12 -12.07
C LEU A 198 -10.45 -5.81 -11.97
N ILE A 199 -11.32 -5.74 -10.97
CA ILE A 199 -12.10 -4.54 -10.65
C ILE A 199 -11.48 -3.91 -9.42
N LEU A 200 -11.05 -2.65 -9.55
CA LEU A 200 -10.67 -1.83 -8.39
C LEU A 200 -11.92 -1.21 -7.80
N MET A 201 -12.01 -1.20 -6.48
CA MET A 201 -13.19 -0.72 -5.79
C MET A 201 -12.83 0.18 -4.60
N ILE A 202 -13.57 1.29 -4.48
CA ILE A 202 -13.62 2.16 -3.31
C ILE A 202 -15.09 2.32 -2.94
N ARG A 203 -15.49 1.86 -1.76
CA ARG A 203 -16.87 1.96 -1.26
C ARG A 203 -16.86 2.71 0.07
N ARG A 204 -17.69 3.73 0.21
CA ARG A 204 -17.93 4.41 1.48
C ARG A 204 -19.38 4.21 1.90
N SER A 205 -19.59 3.75 3.13
CA SER A 205 -20.91 3.69 3.76
C SER A 205 -20.83 4.33 5.14
N GLY A 206 -21.44 5.51 5.28
CA GLY A 206 -21.19 6.39 6.43
C GLY A 206 -19.70 6.70 6.60
N ASN A 207 -19.14 6.32 7.75
CA ASN A 207 -17.73 6.51 8.08
C ASN A 207 -16.84 5.30 7.72
N GLU A 208 -17.42 4.22 7.20
CA GLU A 208 -16.66 3.03 6.82
C GLU A 208 -16.25 3.12 5.36
N VAL A 209 -14.96 2.90 5.08
CA VAL A 209 -14.42 2.82 3.73
C VAL A 209 -13.88 1.42 3.50
N HIS A 210 -14.31 0.81 2.41
CA HIS A 210 -13.80 -0.46 1.92
C HIS A 210 -13.02 -0.18 0.65
N CYS A 211 -11.79 -0.68 0.57
CA CYS A 211 -10.95 -0.58 -0.61
C CYS A 211 -10.37 -1.94 -0.96
N GLY A 212 -10.19 -2.19 -2.25
CA GLY A 212 -9.50 -3.38 -2.69
C GLY A 212 -9.62 -3.62 -4.17
N ALA A 213 -9.22 -4.81 -4.57
CA ALA A 213 -9.37 -5.29 -5.93
C ALA A 213 -9.89 -6.72 -5.92
N TYR A 214 -10.84 -7.02 -6.79
CA TYR A 214 -11.45 -8.33 -6.90
C TYR A 214 -11.74 -8.72 -8.34
N VAL A 215 -11.89 -10.02 -8.56
CA VAL A 215 -12.42 -10.60 -9.80
C VAL A 215 -13.85 -11.07 -9.54
N THR A 216 -14.75 -10.85 -10.50
CA THR A 216 -16.16 -11.25 -10.39
C THR A 216 -16.40 -12.60 -11.07
N PHE A 217 -16.97 -13.56 -10.33
CA PHE A 217 -17.38 -14.87 -10.86
C PHE A 217 -18.92 -15.01 -10.94
N GLY A 218 -19.65 -13.90 -11.00
CA GLY A 218 -21.11 -13.85 -11.10
C GLY A 218 -21.84 -14.11 -9.77
N PHE A 219 -21.46 -15.15 -9.03
CA PHE A 219 -22.05 -15.52 -7.73
C PHE A 219 -21.15 -15.16 -6.53
N MET A 220 -19.90 -14.76 -6.79
CA MET A 220 -18.96 -14.34 -5.76
C MET A 220 -17.96 -13.32 -6.30
N LYS A 221 -17.36 -12.56 -5.37
CA LYS A 221 -16.19 -11.72 -5.62
C LYS A 221 -14.98 -12.37 -4.98
N GLN A 222 -13.96 -12.65 -5.77
CA GLN A 222 -12.67 -13.13 -5.28
C GLN A 222 -11.73 -11.94 -5.12
N TRP A 223 -11.50 -11.53 -3.88
CA TRP A 223 -10.62 -10.43 -3.51
C TRP A 223 -9.17 -10.85 -3.55
N LYS A 224 -8.35 -10.03 -4.20
CA LYS A 224 -6.90 -10.15 -4.13
C LYS A 224 -6.33 -9.43 -2.91
N LEU A 225 -6.81 -8.22 -2.68
CA LEU A 225 -6.53 -7.42 -1.48
C LEU A 225 -7.82 -6.74 -1.08
N TYR A 226 -8.04 -6.69 0.23
CA TYR A 226 -9.14 -5.97 0.83
C TYR A 226 -8.67 -5.32 2.12
N VAL A 227 -9.01 -4.04 2.26
CA VAL A 227 -8.76 -3.24 3.45
C VAL A 227 -10.04 -2.50 3.80
N LYS A 228 -10.38 -2.52 5.09
CA LYS A 228 -11.44 -1.69 5.67
C LYS A 228 -10.81 -0.62 6.55
N SER A 229 -11.21 0.62 6.36
CA SER A 229 -10.81 1.79 7.14
C SER A 229 -12.03 2.53 7.69
N LEU A 230 -11.81 3.29 8.76
CA LEU A 230 -12.78 4.21 9.34
C LEU A 230 -12.30 5.65 9.19
N ILE A 231 -13.23 6.55 8.85
CA ILE A 231 -13.03 7.99 8.87
C ILE A 231 -13.50 8.52 10.22
N SER A 232 -12.60 9.12 10.98
CA SER A 232 -12.92 9.78 12.24
C SER A 232 -13.63 11.13 12.01
N ILE A 233 -14.18 11.70 13.07
CA ILE A 233 -14.82 13.03 13.03
C ILE A 233 -13.86 14.15 12.62
N THR A 234 -12.55 13.95 12.78
CA THR A 234 -11.50 14.89 12.36
C THR A 234 -11.07 14.69 10.91
N GLY A 235 -11.67 13.72 10.20
CA GLY A 235 -11.32 13.34 8.83
C GLY A 235 -10.10 12.41 8.74
N GLN A 236 -9.52 11.98 9.87
CA GLN A 236 -8.39 11.05 9.88
C GLN A 236 -8.86 9.63 9.60
N TRP A 237 -8.09 8.91 8.78
CA TRP A 237 -8.35 7.52 8.42
C TRP A 237 -7.60 6.57 9.36
N HIS A 238 -8.27 5.47 9.71
CA HIS A 238 -7.72 4.39 10.52
C HIS A 238 -8.09 3.04 9.92
N GLU A 239 -7.10 2.23 9.60
CA GLU A 239 -7.32 0.86 9.15
C GLU A 239 -7.85 0.00 10.30
N VAL A 240 -8.95 -0.72 10.08
CA VAL A 240 -9.61 -1.56 11.09
C VAL A 240 -9.63 -3.04 10.73
N HIS A 241 -9.43 -3.38 9.46
CA HIS A 241 -9.29 -4.77 9.04
C HIS A 241 -8.52 -4.85 7.72
N ALA A 242 -7.65 -5.86 7.61
CA ALA A 242 -6.98 -6.22 6.36
C ALA A 242 -6.84 -7.75 6.27
N THR A 243 -7.11 -8.32 5.09
CA THR A 243 -7.19 -9.78 4.92
C THR A 243 -5.83 -10.44 4.76
N THR A 244 -5.51 -11.47 5.52
CA THR A 244 -4.24 -12.20 5.37
C THR A 244 -4.17 -13.08 4.12
N LYS A 245 -5.29 -13.32 3.45
CA LYS A 245 -5.38 -14.22 2.30
C LYS A 245 -6.35 -13.67 1.25
N PRO A 246 -6.28 -14.17 0.01
CA PRO A 246 -7.35 -13.97 -0.96
C PRO A 246 -8.69 -14.40 -0.35
N GLY A 247 -9.68 -13.55 -0.53
CA GLY A 247 -10.94 -13.63 0.19
C GLY A 247 -12.12 -13.84 -0.75
N ILE A 248 -13.10 -14.64 -0.36
CA ILE A 248 -14.35 -14.79 -1.10
C ILE A 248 -15.44 -14.02 -0.37
N MET A 249 -16.11 -13.14 -1.10
CA MET A 249 -17.31 -12.46 -0.64
C MET A 249 -18.51 -12.96 -1.46
N PRO A 250 -19.46 -13.67 -0.83
CA PRO A 250 -20.61 -14.21 -1.54
C PRO A 250 -21.57 -13.10 -1.99
N ILE A 251 -22.31 -13.38 -3.06
CA ILE A 251 -23.41 -12.55 -3.54
C ILE A 251 -24.70 -13.33 -3.30
N GLU A 252 -25.46 -12.96 -2.27
CA GLU A 252 -26.73 -13.60 -1.94
C GLU A 252 -27.89 -12.74 -2.46
N ASN A 253 -28.74 -13.32 -3.31
CA ASN A 253 -29.88 -12.62 -3.93
C ASN A 253 -29.51 -11.31 -4.66
N GLY A 254 -28.30 -11.24 -5.22
CA GLY A 254 -27.79 -10.04 -5.90
C GLY A 254 -27.19 -8.98 -4.96
N ILE A 255 -27.22 -9.21 -3.65
CA ILE A 255 -26.66 -8.33 -2.64
C ILE A 255 -25.30 -8.90 -2.19
N VAL A 256 -24.29 -8.04 -2.16
CA VAL A 256 -22.95 -8.39 -1.73
C VAL A 256 -22.89 -8.31 -0.20
N GLU A 257 -22.42 -9.37 0.46
CA GLU A 257 -22.24 -9.38 1.92
C GLU A 257 -20.96 -8.63 2.34
N TRP A 258 -21.03 -7.30 2.32
CA TRP A 258 -19.91 -6.45 2.70
C TRP A 258 -19.47 -6.70 4.14
N GLY A 259 -18.15 -6.85 4.35
CA GLY A 259 -17.56 -7.02 5.68
C GLY A 259 -17.33 -8.47 6.11
N THR A 260 -17.90 -9.46 5.40
CA THR A 260 -17.63 -10.88 5.65
C THR A 260 -16.79 -11.45 4.53
N ILE A 261 -15.49 -11.62 4.77
CA ILE A 261 -14.60 -12.29 3.84
C ILE A 261 -14.37 -13.71 4.33
N LYS A 262 -14.85 -14.69 3.57
CA LYS A 262 -14.61 -16.11 3.84
C LYS A 262 -13.28 -16.48 3.19
N SER A 263 -12.40 -17.13 3.94
CA SER A 263 -11.20 -17.75 3.36
C SER A 263 -11.60 -18.92 2.47
N ASP A 264 -10.92 -19.09 1.33
CA ASP A 264 -11.14 -20.19 0.38
C ASP A 264 -10.86 -21.60 0.97
N SER A 265 -10.26 -21.67 2.16
CA SER A 265 -10.19 -22.92 2.91
C SER A 265 -11.57 -23.23 3.50
N GLY A 266 -12.28 -24.18 2.87
CA GLY A 266 -13.55 -24.77 3.33
C GLY A 266 -13.46 -25.52 4.66
N GLU A 267 -12.82 -24.94 5.67
CA GLU A 267 -12.92 -25.34 7.06
C GLU A 267 -13.84 -24.33 7.73
N GLU A 268 -15.11 -24.69 7.86
CA GLU A 268 -15.95 -24.13 8.91
C GLU A 268 -15.19 -24.29 10.23
N GLU A 269 -14.79 -23.18 10.85
CA GLU A 269 -14.45 -23.17 12.27
C GLU A 269 -15.72 -23.54 13.05
N THR A 270 -15.97 -24.84 13.14
CA THR A 270 -16.91 -25.42 14.08
C THR A 270 -16.31 -25.23 15.46
N THR A 271 -16.75 -24.18 16.16
CA THR A 271 -16.66 -24.08 17.62
C THR A 271 -17.07 -25.40 18.25
N PRO A 272 -16.21 -26.10 19.02
CA PRO A 272 -16.66 -27.22 19.82
C PRO A 272 -17.33 -26.67 21.08
N GLY A 273 -18.65 -26.77 21.10
CA GLY A 273 -19.45 -26.65 22.31
C GLY A 273 -19.01 -27.67 23.36
N ALA A 274 -19.20 -27.27 24.62
CA ALA A 274 -18.87 -28.00 25.83
C ALA A 274 -19.30 -29.47 25.79
N THR A 275 -18.34 -30.38 26.02
CA THR A 275 -18.61 -31.72 26.54
C THR A 275 -17.52 -32.15 27.53
N THR A 276 -17.95 -32.19 28.79
CA THR A 276 -17.48 -32.97 29.95
C THR A 276 -16.19 -33.80 29.84
N GLU A 277 -15.25 -33.49 30.74
CA GLU A 277 -14.10 -34.33 31.12
C GLU A 277 -14.48 -35.78 31.47
N PRO A 278 -13.50 -36.70 31.37
CA PRO A 278 -13.15 -37.44 32.58
C PRO A 278 -11.67 -37.27 32.96
N ARG A 279 -11.48 -36.96 34.25
CA ARG A 279 -10.20 -36.82 34.95
C ARG A 279 -9.31 -38.05 34.76
N LYS A 280 -8.05 -37.83 34.36
CA LYS A 280 -6.94 -38.76 34.62
C LYS A 280 -5.75 -38.00 35.17
N LEU A 281 -5.37 -38.34 36.40
CA LEU A 281 -4.24 -37.82 37.15
C LEU A 281 -2.91 -38.45 36.68
N GLU A 282 -1.84 -37.71 36.97
CA GLU A 282 -0.40 -38.04 37.00
C GLU A 282 0.42 -37.76 35.74
N LEU A 283 1.70 -37.35 35.79
CA LEU A 283 2.57 -36.60 36.73
C LEU A 283 3.88 -36.41 35.94
N SER A 284 4.35 -35.17 35.72
CA SER A 284 5.79 -34.82 35.58
C SER A 284 5.98 -33.35 35.21
N PRO A 285 7.02 -32.66 35.73
CA PRO A 285 7.33 -31.30 35.34
C PRO A 285 8.19 -31.34 34.08
N SER A 286 7.56 -31.41 32.91
CA SER A 286 8.26 -31.14 31.67
C SER A 286 8.62 -29.65 31.64
N LYS A 287 9.94 -29.38 31.60
CA LYS A 287 10.53 -28.05 31.42
C LYS A 287 9.68 -27.26 30.42
N LYS A 288 9.14 -26.12 30.86
CA LYS A 288 8.61 -25.07 30.00
C LYS A 288 9.73 -24.69 29.01
N LYS A 289 9.78 -25.35 27.86
CA LYS A 289 10.22 -24.69 26.64
C LYS A 289 9.21 -23.57 26.51
N ALA A 290 9.66 -22.34 26.75
CA ALA A 290 8.93 -21.18 26.32
C ALA A 290 8.59 -21.45 24.85
N ALA A 291 7.30 -21.68 24.58
CA ALA A 291 6.82 -21.63 23.24
C ALA A 291 7.25 -20.25 22.77
N VAL A 292 8.17 -20.21 21.80
CA VAL A 292 8.31 -19.05 20.94
C VAL A 292 6.88 -18.83 20.47
N VAL A 293 6.25 -17.77 20.98
CA VAL A 293 4.98 -17.30 20.44
C VAL A 293 5.32 -17.04 18.99
N LEU A 294 4.95 -17.98 18.12
CA LEU A 294 4.82 -17.71 16.70
C LEU A 294 3.79 -16.59 16.70
N ASP A 295 4.25 -15.35 16.54
CA ASP A 295 3.38 -14.20 16.34
C ASP A 295 2.49 -14.55 15.15
N VAL A 296 1.28 -15.01 15.48
CA VAL A 296 0.25 -15.26 14.50
C VAL A 296 -0.11 -13.87 14.02
N VAL A 297 0.30 -13.55 12.80
CA VAL A 297 -0.14 -12.33 12.13
C VAL A 297 -1.66 -12.38 12.09
N ASN A 298 -2.25 -11.52 12.91
CA ASN A 298 -3.68 -11.38 13.03
C ASN A 298 -4.13 -10.26 12.09
N GLU A 299 -5.25 -10.45 11.41
CA GLU A 299 -5.91 -9.47 10.52
C GLU A 299 -6.31 -8.18 11.23
N THR A 300 -6.26 -8.17 12.57
CA THR A 300 -6.49 -7.01 13.43
C THR A 300 -5.22 -6.35 13.96
N ASN A 301 -4.01 -6.83 13.59
CA ASN A 301 -2.76 -6.20 14.01
C ASN A 301 -2.60 -4.83 13.29
N PRO A 302 -2.54 -3.70 14.01
CA PRO A 302 -2.48 -2.36 13.40
C PRO A 302 -1.32 -2.15 12.43
N LYS A 303 -0.14 -2.72 12.72
CA LYS A 303 1.02 -2.63 11.81
C LYS A 303 0.80 -3.43 10.54
N PHE A 304 0.18 -4.61 10.65
CA PHE A 304 -0.14 -5.43 9.48
C PHE A 304 -1.20 -4.75 8.61
N MET A 305 -2.25 -4.20 9.23
CA MET A 305 -3.30 -3.47 8.52
C MET A 305 -2.72 -2.25 7.77
N LEU A 306 -1.88 -1.46 8.42
CA LEU A 306 -1.19 -0.34 7.76
C LEU A 306 -0.30 -0.83 6.61
N TYR A 307 0.52 -1.86 6.83
CA TYR A 307 1.43 -2.40 5.81
C TYR A 307 0.66 -2.86 4.56
N GLN A 308 -0.46 -3.58 4.75
CA GLN A 308 -1.29 -4.04 3.65
C GLN A 308 -2.05 -2.90 2.97
N ALA A 309 -2.52 -1.91 3.74
CA ALA A 309 -3.14 -0.70 3.21
C ALA A 309 -2.17 0.11 2.34
N ARG A 310 -0.92 0.27 2.78
CA ARG A 310 0.16 0.89 2.00
C ARG A 310 0.45 0.14 0.70
N PHE A 311 0.46 -1.19 0.76
CA PHE A 311 0.65 -2.01 -0.45
C PHE A 311 -0.50 -1.79 -1.44
N LEU A 312 -1.75 -1.85 -0.98
CA LEU A 312 -2.94 -1.60 -1.79
C LEU A 312 -2.93 -0.18 -2.38
N ALA A 313 -2.58 0.82 -1.56
CA ALA A 313 -2.49 2.23 -1.94
C ALA A 313 -1.51 2.42 -3.13
N ARG A 314 -0.31 1.87 -3.01
CA ARG A 314 0.69 1.91 -4.10
C ARG A 314 0.17 1.27 -5.40
N TRP A 315 -0.55 0.15 -5.29
CA TRP A 315 -1.14 -0.51 -6.45
C TRP A 315 -2.24 0.31 -7.11
N PHE A 316 -3.08 1.02 -6.34
CA PHE A 316 -4.04 1.97 -6.90
C PHE A 316 -3.34 3.07 -7.72
N LEU A 317 -2.27 3.66 -7.18
CA LEU A 317 -1.52 4.70 -7.92
C LEU A 317 -0.79 4.14 -9.14
N LEU A 318 -0.18 2.96 -9.02
CA LEU A 318 0.51 2.30 -10.14
C LEU A 318 -0.47 1.97 -11.26
N ASP A 319 -1.66 1.52 -10.90
CA ASP A 319 -2.74 1.24 -11.82
C ASP A 319 -3.14 2.49 -12.62
N MET A 320 -3.38 3.61 -11.94
CA MET A 320 -3.60 4.90 -12.60
C MET A 320 -2.45 5.26 -13.53
N TRP A 321 -1.22 5.17 -13.03
CA TRP A 321 -0.01 5.54 -13.77
C TRP A 321 0.15 4.75 -15.07
N LEU A 322 -0.15 3.44 -15.04
CA LEU A 322 0.01 2.56 -16.18
C LEU A 322 -1.15 2.65 -17.18
N TYR A 323 -2.39 2.84 -16.71
CA TYR A 323 -3.58 2.60 -17.54
C TYR A 323 -4.37 3.86 -17.92
N PHE A 324 -4.33 4.95 -17.14
CA PHE A 324 -5.19 6.11 -17.40
C PHE A 324 -4.77 6.91 -18.65
N ASP A 325 -3.52 6.82 -19.10
CA ASP A 325 -3.04 7.51 -20.31
C ASP A 325 -2.73 6.61 -21.51
N LYS A 326 -2.90 5.29 -21.36
CA LYS A 326 -2.60 4.33 -22.44
C LYS A 326 -3.84 3.99 -23.27
N ARG A 327 -3.61 3.29 -24.38
CA ARG A 327 -4.54 2.84 -25.46
C ARG A 327 -5.82 2.10 -25.01
N TYR A 328 -6.09 1.97 -23.73
CA TYR A 328 -7.25 1.28 -23.20
C TYR A 328 -8.31 2.32 -22.85
N ASP A 329 -9.55 2.08 -23.25
CA ASP A 329 -10.70 2.84 -22.76
C ASP A 329 -10.93 2.39 -21.29
N CYS A 330 -10.10 2.91 -20.38
CA CYS A 330 -10.26 2.69 -18.95
C CYS A 330 -11.49 3.47 -18.49
N LYS A 331 -12.42 2.78 -17.84
CA LYS A 331 -13.68 3.37 -17.39
C LYS A 331 -13.81 3.25 -15.89
N ALA A 332 -14.33 4.30 -15.30
CA ALA A 332 -14.86 4.26 -13.95
C ALA A 332 -16.37 4.34 -14.00
N ILE A 333 -17.00 3.55 -13.15
CA ILE A 333 -18.40 3.68 -12.79
C ILE A 333 -18.41 4.07 -11.33
N TRP A 334 -18.91 5.25 -11.02
CA TRP A 334 -19.15 5.66 -9.64
C TRP A 334 -20.63 5.86 -9.39
N GLU A 335 -21.08 5.51 -8.20
CA GLU A 335 -22.47 5.49 -7.80
C GLU A 335 -22.61 6.19 -6.45
N ALA A 336 -23.56 7.11 -6.34
CA ALA A 336 -23.93 7.75 -5.09
C ALA A 336 -25.44 7.59 -4.89
N ASP A 337 -25.85 6.95 -3.79
CA ASP A 337 -27.25 6.70 -3.43
C ASP A 337 -28.09 6.11 -4.59
N GLY A 338 -27.53 5.12 -5.30
CA GLY A 338 -28.19 4.44 -6.42
C GLY A 338 -28.04 5.13 -7.79
N LYS A 339 -27.46 6.34 -7.84
CA LYS A 339 -27.25 7.06 -9.10
C LYS A 339 -25.85 6.80 -9.65
N ALA A 340 -25.76 5.93 -10.65
CA ALA A 340 -24.51 5.59 -11.32
C ALA A 340 -24.15 6.59 -12.44
N THR A 341 -22.86 6.90 -12.53
CA THR A 341 -22.24 7.71 -13.59
C THR A 341 -21.05 6.94 -14.15
N GLU A 342 -21.02 6.77 -15.47
CA GLU A 342 -19.88 6.18 -16.18
C GLU A 342 -19.01 7.29 -16.76
N ILE A 343 -17.70 7.21 -16.55
CA ILE A 343 -16.74 8.17 -17.06
C ILE A 343 -15.50 7.47 -17.60
N ARG A 344 -14.92 8.06 -18.65
CA ARG A 344 -13.62 7.66 -19.18
C ARG A 344 -12.52 8.34 -18.38
N LEU A 345 -11.60 7.54 -17.86
CA LEU A 345 -10.50 8.01 -17.01
C LEU A 345 -9.35 8.60 -17.84
N ARG A 346 -8.63 9.57 -17.25
CA ARG A 346 -7.42 10.23 -17.78
C ARG A 346 -6.50 10.57 -16.61
N ARG A 347 -5.18 10.71 -16.84
CA ARG A 347 -4.26 11.21 -15.79
C ARG A 347 -4.30 12.73 -15.63
N ASP A 348 -5.19 13.42 -16.33
CA ASP A 348 -5.42 14.85 -16.11
C ASP A 348 -6.13 15.06 -14.77
N LEU A 349 -5.63 16.00 -13.97
CA LEU A 349 -6.22 16.34 -12.69
C LEU A 349 -7.47 17.20 -12.90
N VAL A 350 -8.66 16.62 -12.65
CA VAL A 350 -9.95 17.27 -12.99
C VAL A 350 -10.40 18.26 -11.90
N CYS A 351 -9.77 18.24 -10.72
CA CYS A 351 -10.31 18.92 -9.53
C CYS A 351 -9.51 20.15 -9.03
N VAL A 352 -8.49 20.61 -9.76
CA VAL A 352 -7.58 21.69 -9.29
C VAL A 352 -7.69 23.00 -10.08
N GLU A 353 -8.41 23.04 -11.19
CA GLU A 353 -8.71 24.31 -11.86
C GLU A 353 -9.97 24.94 -11.26
N ASP A 354 -9.78 26.00 -10.48
CA ASP A 354 -10.71 27.11 -10.25
C ASP A 354 -9.88 28.28 -9.66
N GLU A 355 -8.96 28.86 -10.44
CA GLU A 355 -8.27 30.14 -10.16
C GLU A 355 -8.19 31.04 -11.41
N GLU A 356 -9.16 30.98 -12.32
CA GLU A 356 -9.37 32.04 -13.32
C GLU A 356 -10.86 32.37 -13.40
N ASP A 357 -11.36 33.11 -12.40
CA ASP A 357 -12.57 33.95 -12.49
C ASP A 357 -12.69 34.84 -11.23
N GLU A 358 -11.69 35.70 -10.97
CA GLU A 358 -11.87 36.97 -10.22
C GLU A 358 -11.03 38.11 -10.81
#